data_AF-A0A350NWJ6-F1
#
_entry.id   AF-A0A350NWJ6-F1
#
_cell.length_a   1.000
_cell.length_b   1.000
_cell.length_c   1.000
_cell.angle_alpha   90.00
_cell.angle_beta   90.00
_cell.angle_gamma   90.00
#
_symmetry.space_group_name_H-M   'P 1'
#
loop_
_entity.id
_entity.type
_entity.pdbx_description
1 polymer ?
#
loop_
_entity_poly.entity_id
_entity_poly.type
_entity_poly.pdbx_seq_one_letter_code
_entity_poly.pdbx_strand_id
1 'polypeptide(L)'
;DNDGICDELEIPGCTDDDAPNYNADATDDDGTCEYPGCTNPNAENYDPSANVDDGSCIAGGCLYPNASNYDAGASFEDGSCTFSGCTDEMASNYCPLALVDDESCVFDVMGCTYEEAPNYNADATMDDGSCEMPSGESDCPFDTDGNGMVGSADLLEFLAAYSYPCQ
;
A
#
# COMPACT_ATOMS: atom_id res chain seq x y z
N ASP A 1 -16.88 -52.54 -24.19
CA ASP A 1 -17.70 -51.50 -24.93
C ASP A 1 -17.87 -51.70 -26.48
N ASN A 2 -17.65 -52.90 -27.03
CA ASN A 2 -17.57 -53.23 -28.48
C ASN A 2 -16.30 -52.73 -29.23
N ASP A 3 -15.26 -52.33 -28.53
CA ASP A 3 -13.92 -52.05 -29.09
C ASP A 3 -13.14 -53.32 -29.53
N GLY A 4 -13.57 -54.51 -29.06
CA GLY A 4 -12.94 -55.80 -29.35
C GLY A 4 -12.07 -56.36 -28.22
N ILE A 5 -12.00 -55.69 -27.07
CA ILE A 5 -11.43 -56.19 -25.80
C ILE A 5 -12.58 -56.75 -24.95
N CYS A 6 -12.31 -57.78 -24.13
CA CYS A 6 -13.30 -58.26 -23.16
C CYS A 6 -13.22 -57.42 -21.89
N ASP A 7 -14.37 -57.05 -21.30
CA ASP A 7 -14.46 -56.22 -20.09
C ASP A 7 -13.51 -56.68 -18.96
N GLU A 8 -13.29 -58.00 -18.76
CA GLU A 8 -12.37 -58.51 -17.72
C GLU A 8 -10.87 -58.32 -18.03
N LEU A 9 -10.54 -57.93 -19.26
CA LEU A 9 -9.20 -57.65 -19.75
C LEU A 9 -8.99 -56.15 -20.02
N GLU A 10 -10.00 -55.31 -19.77
CA GLU A 10 -9.87 -53.86 -19.92
C GLU A 10 -8.90 -53.29 -18.87
N ILE A 11 -7.99 -52.43 -19.33
CA ILE A 11 -7.10 -51.65 -18.47
C ILE A 11 -7.64 -50.22 -18.46
N PRO A 12 -8.21 -49.74 -17.32
CA PRO A 12 -8.71 -48.38 -17.24
C PRO A 12 -7.56 -47.36 -17.23
N GLY A 13 -7.75 -46.27 -17.96
CA GLY A 13 -6.85 -45.11 -17.95
C GLY A 13 -7.13 -44.17 -19.12
N CYS A 14 -6.41 -43.06 -19.21
CA CYS A 14 -6.59 -42.14 -20.32
C CYS A 14 -6.16 -42.77 -21.65
N THR A 15 -7.07 -42.80 -22.63
CA THR A 15 -6.83 -43.36 -23.98
C THR A 15 -6.58 -42.29 -25.06
N ASP A 16 -6.71 -41.01 -24.70
CA ASP A 16 -6.44 -39.86 -25.58
C ASP A 16 -4.93 -39.61 -25.69
N ASP A 17 -4.37 -39.72 -26.90
CA ASP A 17 -2.92 -39.61 -27.16
C ASP A 17 -2.40 -38.16 -27.11
N ASP A 18 -3.29 -37.18 -27.15
CA ASP A 18 -2.96 -35.76 -26.96
C ASP A 18 -2.94 -35.35 -25.48
N ALA A 19 -3.47 -36.18 -24.57
CA ALA A 19 -3.52 -35.89 -23.13
C ALA A 19 -2.16 -36.13 -22.44
N PRO A 20 -1.71 -35.29 -21.48
CA PRO A 20 -0.42 -35.46 -20.79
C PRO A 20 -0.31 -36.75 -19.96
N ASN A 21 -1.44 -37.27 -19.50
CA ASN A 21 -1.54 -38.50 -18.73
C ASN A 21 -2.00 -39.71 -19.57
N TYR A 22 -1.85 -39.64 -20.89
CA TYR A 22 -2.07 -40.77 -21.80
C TYR A 22 -1.38 -42.05 -21.31
N ASN A 23 -2.12 -43.16 -21.30
CA ASN A 23 -1.60 -44.47 -20.99
C ASN A 23 -1.76 -45.40 -22.21
N ALA A 24 -0.64 -45.75 -22.85
CA ALA A 24 -0.63 -46.64 -24.01
C ALA A 24 -1.10 -48.08 -23.72
N ASP A 25 -1.09 -48.50 -22.44
CA ASP A 25 -1.62 -49.80 -22.01
C ASP A 25 -3.12 -49.73 -21.69
N ALA A 26 -3.72 -48.53 -21.60
CA ALA A 26 -5.15 -48.39 -21.35
C ALA A 26 -5.95 -48.85 -22.58
N THR A 27 -6.96 -49.67 -22.34
CA THR A 27 -7.88 -50.16 -23.37
C THR A 27 -9.31 -49.66 -23.15
N ASP A 28 -9.60 -49.04 -22.02
CA ASP A 28 -10.89 -48.40 -21.73
C ASP A 28 -10.64 -47.03 -21.08
N ASP A 29 -11.34 -46.02 -21.56
CA ASP A 29 -11.21 -44.65 -21.02
C ASP A 29 -11.95 -44.55 -19.69
N ASP A 30 -11.20 -44.29 -18.63
CA ASP A 30 -11.78 -44.10 -17.30
C ASP A 30 -12.24 -42.66 -17.02
N GLY A 31 -12.14 -41.78 -18.02
CA GLY A 31 -12.50 -40.37 -17.92
C GLY A 31 -11.52 -39.55 -17.08
N THR A 32 -10.31 -40.08 -16.83
CA THR A 32 -9.27 -39.38 -16.06
C THR A 32 -8.29 -38.58 -16.92
N CYS A 33 -8.46 -38.54 -18.25
CA CYS A 33 -7.62 -37.72 -19.13
C CYS A 33 -7.52 -36.27 -18.63
N GLU A 34 -6.31 -35.76 -18.53
CA GLU A 34 -6.01 -34.38 -18.11
C GLU A 34 -5.95 -33.48 -19.33
N TYR A 35 -6.70 -32.39 -19.30
CA TYR A 35 -6.69 -31.35 -20.32
C TYR A 35 -6.28 -30.05 -19.62
N PRO A 36 -5.00 -29.66 -19.70
CA PRO A 36 -4.49 -28.45 -19.07
C PRO A 36 -5.05 -27.19 -19.77
N GLY A 37 -5.48 -26.21 -18.98
CA GLY A 37 -5.93 -24.91 -19.46
C GLY A 37 -6.56 -24.10 -18.33
N CYS A 38 -7.13 -22.94 -18.65
CA CYS A 38 -7.76 -22.13 -17.61
C CYS A 38 -9.12 -22.69 -17.19
N THR A 39 -9.23 -23.19 -15.95
CA THR A 39 -10.48 -23.75 -15.42
C THR A 39 -11.38 -22.72 -14.72
N ASN A 40 -10.94 -21.45 -14.61
CA ASN A 40 -11.71 -20.41 -13.92
C ASN A 40 -12.74 -19.77 -14.86
N PRO A 41 -14.06 -19.95 -14.65
CA PRO A 41 -15.11 -19.42 -15.53
C PRO A 41 -15.20 -17.89 -15.58
N ASN A 42 -14.54 -17.20 -14.64
CA ASN A 42 -14.46 -15.73 -14.61
C ASN A 42 -13.20 -15.17 -15.27
N ALA A 43 -12.29 -16.01 -15.76
CA ALA A 43 -11.09 -15.57 -16.48
C ALA A 43 -11.40 -15.27 -17.96
N GLU A 44 -10.63 -14.35 -18.55
CA GLU A 44 -10.81 -13.95 -19.96
C GLU A 44 -10.54 -15.09 -20.94
N ASN A 45 -9.65 -16.02 -20.58
CA ASN A 45 -9.28 -17.18 -21.38
C ASN A 45 -9.80 -18.49 -20.80
N TYR A 46 -10.93 -18.46 -20.08
CA TYR A 46 -11.59 -19.67 -19.59
C TYR A 46 -11.74 -20.72 -20.71
N ASP A 47 -11.23 -21.92 -20.47
CA ASP A 47 -11.35 -23.06 -21.35
C ASP A 47 -12.34 -24.08 -20.76
N PRO A 48 -13.55 -24.22 -21.33
CA PRO A 48 -14.53 -25.18 -20.84
C PRO A 48 -14.15 -26.65 -21.07
N SER A 49 -13.11 -26.92 -21.87
CA SER A 49 -12.56 -28.26 -22.05
C SER A 49 -11.44 -28.61 -21.06
N ALA A 50 -10.88 -27.60 -20.38
CA ALA A 50 -9.85 -27.83 -19.38
C ALA A 50 -10.44 -28.43 -18.09
N ASN A 51 -9.75 -29.42 -17.54
CA ASN A 51 -10.07 -30.02 -16.23
C ASN A 51 -8.88 -29.98 -15.25
N VAL A 52 -7.74 -29.47 -15.70
CA VAL A 52 -6.56 -29.18 -14.88
C VAL A 52 -6.15 -27.74 -15.11
N ASP A 53 -6.06 -26.95 -14.04
CA ASP A 53 -5.57 -25.57 -14.11
C ASP A 53 -4.06 -25.59 -14.40
N ASP A 54 -3.67 -25.04 -15.55
CA ASP A 54 -2.28 -24.93 -15.96
C ASP A 54 -1.63 -23.59 -15.54
N GLY A 55 -2.37 -22.74 -14.83
CA GLY A 55 -1.95 -21.41 -14.42
C GLY A 55 -1.97 -20.39 -15.56
N SER A 56 -2.55 -20.72 -16.71
CA SER A 56 -2.70 -19.78 -17.84
C SER A 56 -3.84 -18.78 -17.64
N CYS A 57 -4.67 -18.92 -16.60
CA CYS A 57 -5.83 -18.05 -16.38
C CYS A 57 -5.47 -16.56 -16.37
N ILE A 58 -6.13 -15.82 -17.26
CA ILE A 58 -6.09 -14.37 -17.38
C ILE A 58 -7.23 -13.82 -16.55
N ALA A 59 -6.98 -13.60 -15.26
CA ALA A 59 -7.90 -12.92 -14.35
C ALA A 59 -7.36 -11.54 -14.00
N GLY A 60 -8.24 -10.53 -14.06
CA GLY A 60 -7.96 -9.19 -13.53
C GLY A 60 -8.24 -9.16 -12.04
N GLY A 61 -7.38 -8.49 -11.28
CA GLY A 61 -7.56 -8.28 -9.85
C GLY A 61 -6.41 -7.46 -9.28
N CYS A 62 -6.25 -7.47 -7.95
CA CYS A 62 -5.21 -6.70 -7.29
C CYS A 62 -3.96 -7.55 -7.01
N LEU A 63 -2.78 -7.19 -7.57
CA LEU A 63 -1.53 -7.92 -7.35
C LEU A 63 -0.72 -7.39 -6.17
N TYR A 64 -1.13 -6.29 -5.55
CA TYR A 64 -0.42 -5.70 -4.42
C TYR A 64 -0.72 -6.45 -3.11
N PRO A 65 0.24 -7.16 -2.49
CA PRO A 65 -0.03 -7.97 -1.29
C PRO A 65 -0.45 -7.17 -0.06
N ASN A 66 -0.22 -5.85 -0.06
CA ASN A 66 -0.63 -4.94 1.00
C ASN A 66 -2.01 -4.30 0.74
N ALA A 67 -2.70 -4.64 -0.35
CA ALA A 67 -4.08 -4.24 -0.56
C ALA A 67 -5.04 -5.17 0.21
N SER A 68 -6.12 -4.60 0.70
CA SER A 68 -7.16 -5.31 1.46
C SER A 68 -7.93 -6.34 0.61
N ASN A 69 -7.85 -6.24 -0.71
CA ASN A 69 -8.43 -7.17 -1.68
C ASN A 69 -7.37 -7.81 -2.59
N TYR A 70 -6.15 -8.03 -2.08
CA TYR A 70 -5.12 -8.79 -2.79
C TYR A 70 -5.67 -10.12 -3.33
N ASP A 71 -5.46 -10.36 -4.62
CA ASP A 71 -5.87 -11.57 -5.31
C ASP A 71 -4.63 -12.30 -5.85
N ALA A 72 -4.28 -13.42 -5.22
CA ALA A 72 -3.16 -14.24 -5.65
C ALA A 72 -3.40 -14.96 -6.99
N GLY A 73 -4.66 -15.04 -7.44
CA GLY A 73 -5.05 -15.61 -8.73
C GLY A 73 -5.11 -14.56 -9.85
N ALA A 74 -4.88 -13.28 -9.55
CA ALA A 74 -4.83 -12.25 -10.57
C ALA A 74 -3.53 -12.36 -11.39
N SER A 75 -3.67 -12.14 -12.68
CA SER A 75 -2.60 -12.19 -13.68
C SER A 75 -2.18 -10.80 -14.19
N PHE A 76 -3.05 -9.80 -13.97
CA PHE A 76 -2.79 -8.39 -14.25
C PHE A 76 -3.60 -7.49 -13.31
N GLU A 77 -3.13 -6.25 -13.15
CA GLU A 77 -3.80 -5.20 -12.39
C GLU A 77 -5.04 -4.69 -13.13
N ASP A 78 -6.21 -4.83 -12.54
CA ASP A 78 -7.48 -4.30 -13.07
C ASP A 78 -7.88 -2.94 -12.45
N GLY A 79 -7.06 -2.43 -11.52
CA GLY A 79 -7.33 -1.18 -10.80
C GLY A 79 -8.34 -1.31 -9.65
N SER A 80 -8.73 -2.53 -9.28
CA SER A 80 -9.66 -2.79 -8.17
C SER A 80 -9.01 -2.68 -6.78
N CYS A 81 -7.69 -2.51 -6.70
CA CYS A 81 -6.96 -2.48 -5.42
C CYS A 81 -7.54 -1.48 -4.42
N THR A 82 -7.84 -1.99 -3.23
CA THR A 82 -8.33 -1.25 -2.09
C THR A 82 -7.23 -1.16 -1.07
N PHE A 83 -6.71 0.05 -0.83
CA PHE A 83 -5.71 0.29 0.19
C PHE A 83 -6.37 0.92 1.42
N SER A 84 -6.01 0.38 2.57
CA SER A 84 -6.38 0.90 3.88
C SER A 84 -5.27 1.83 4.39
N GLY A 85 -5.66 2.90 5.07
CA GLY A 85 -4.73 3.88 5.65
C GLY A 85 -5.49 5.13 6.10
N CYS A 86 -4.78 6.08 6.71
CA CYS A 86 -5.40 7.34 7.08
C CYS A 86 -5.90 8.12 5.86
N THR A 87 -7.18 8.48 5.86
CA THR A 87 -7.85 9.21 4.76
C THR A 87 -8.03 10.71 5.02
N ASP A 88 -7.66 11.18 6.22
CA ASP A 88 -7.80 12.58 6.62
C ASP A 88 -6.58 13.41 6.18
N GLU A 89 -6.79 14.40 5.32
CA GLU A 89 -5.74 15.31 4.82
C GLU A 89 -5.09 16.17 5.92
N MET A 90 -5.73 16.30 7.08
CA MET A 90 -5.19 17.02 8.24
C MET A 90 -4.31 16.14 9.14
N ALA A 91 -4.26 14.84 8.89
CA ALA A 91 -3.41 13.93 9.66
C ALA A 91 -1.97 13.92 9.12
N SER A 92 -1.00 13.84 10.03
CA SER A 92 0.43 13.81 9.73
C SER A 92 0.85 12.54 8.95
N ASN A 93 0.04 11.49 8.98
CA ASN A 93 0.22 10.24 8.23
C ASN A 93 -0.84 10.01 7.14
N TYR A 94 -1.46 11.08 6.63
CA TYR A 94 -2.38 11.02 5.49
C TYR A 94 -1.81 10.21 4.32
N CYS A 95 -2.57 9.23 3.84
CA CYS A 95 -2.21 8.40 2.69
C CYS A 95 -3.12 8.73 1.49
N PRO A 96 -2.63 9.42 0.45
CA PRO A 96 -3.46 9.84 -0.69
C PRO A 96 -3.95 8.67 -1.57
N LEU A 97 -3.45 7.45 -1.33
CA LEU A 97 -3.88 6.22 -2.01
C LEU A 97 -4.85 5.39 -1.16
N ALA A 98 -5.09 5.76 0.11
CA ALA A 98 -6.05 5.07 0.95
C ALA A 98 -7.48 5.40 0.50
N LEU A 99 -8.28 4.35 0.25
CA LEU A 99 -9.70 4.47 -0.07
C LEU A 99 -10.59 4.12 1.12
N VAL A 100 -10.00 3.51 2.16
CA VAL A 100 -10.68 3.05 3.36
C VAL A 100 -9.87 3.50 4.56
N ASP A 101 -10.50 4.26 5.45
CA ASP A 101 -9.89 4.67 6.70
C ASP A 101 -9.69 3.46 7.62
N ASP A 102 -8.48 3.30 8.14
CA ASP A 102 -8.10 2.22 9.06
C ASP A 102 -7.92 2.70 10.50
N GLU A 103 -8.42 3.91 10.81
CA GLU A 103 -8.29 4.56 12.11
C GLU A 103 -6.83 4.78 12.54
N SER A 104 -5.86 4.70 11.61
CA SER A 104 -4.44 4.95 11.89
C SER A 104 -4.07 6.43 11.93
N CYS A 105 -5.00 7.35 11.65
CA CYS A 105 -4.71 8.78 11.57
C CYS A 105 -4.02 9.32 12.83
N VAL A 106 -2.85 9.90 12.62
CA VAL A 106 -2.07 10.62 13.63
C VAL A 106 -2.26 12.09 13.38
N PHE A 107 -2.80 12.81 14.37
CA PHE A 107 -3.00 14.24 14.29
C PHE A 107 -1.93 14.95 15.11
N ASP A 108 -1.45 16.07 14.58
CA ASP A 108 -0.55 16.91 15.33
C ASP A 108 -1.27 17.54 16.53
N VAL A 109 -0.64 17.40 17.70
CA VAL A 109 -1.10 18.07 18.91
C VAL A 109 -0.49 19.47 18.89
N MET A 110 -1.34 20.46 18.70
CA MET A 110 -0.96 21.87 18.69
C MET A 110 -0.71 22.36 20.12
N GLY A 111 0.40 23.04 20.35
CA GLY A 111 0.70 23.68 21.64
C GLY A 111 2.16 24.11 21.73
N CYS A 112 2.52 24.82 22.79
CA CYS A 112 3.89 25.30 22.95
C CYS A 112 4.90 24.14 23.08
N THR A 113 5.87 24.07 22.18
CA THR A 113 6.89 23.00 22.13
C THR A 113 8.21 23.35 22.83
N TYR A 114 8.32 24.57 23.38
CA TYR A 114 9.54 25.07 24.03
C TYR A 114 9.53 24.69 25.51
N GLU A 115 10.45 23.83 25.95
CA GLU A 115 10.49 23.31 27.33
C GLU A 115 10.67 24.41 28.39
N GLU A 116 11.27 25.54 28.02
CA GLU A 116 11.49 26.69 28.89
C GLU A 116 10.27 27.63 29.01
N ALA A 117 9.24 27.44 28.19
CA ALA A 117 8.03 28.27 28.24
C ALA A 117 7.14 27.87 29.44
N PRO A 118 6.55 28.83 30.19
CA PRO A 118 5.66 28.52 31.31
C PRO A 118 4.41 27.72 30.92
N ASN A 119 4.01 27.77 29.65
CA ASN A 119 2.88 27.03 29.08
C ASN A 119 3.32 25.92 28.11
N TYR A 120 4.55 25.40 28.25
CA TYR A 120 5.01 24.21 27.54
C TYR A 120 4.00 23.06 27.64
N ASN A 121 3.69 22.44 26.49
CA ASN A 121 2.86 21.27 26.39
C ASN A 121 3.70 20.07 25.93
N ALA A 122 3.98 19.13 26.84
CA ALA A 122 4.76 17.94 26.54
C ALA A 122 4.09 16.99 25.52
N ASP A 123 2.78 17.10 25.36
CA ASP A 123 2.04 16.33 24.37
C ASP A 123 2.03 17.01 22.98
N ALA A 124 2.45 18.28 22.88
CA ALA A 124 2.45 19.01 21.62
C ALA A 124 3.50 18.46 20.65
N THR A 125 3.06 18.08 19.46
CA THR A 125 3.92 17.63 18.35
C THR A 125 4.21 18.76 17.35
N MET A 126 3.48 19.87 17.43
CA MET A 126 3.64 21.04 16.58
C MET A 126 3.36 22.35 17.35
N ASP A 127 4.24 23.34 17.19
CA ASP A 127 4.08 24.65 17.82
C ASP A 127 2.91 25.43 17.19
N ASP A 128 2.03 25.95 18.04
CA ASP A 128 0.86 26.73 17.64
C ASP A 128 1.05 28.23 17.82
N GLY A 129 2.25 28.66 18.24
CA GLY A 129 2.58 30.05 18.50
C GLY A 129 1.94 30.60 19.78
N SER A 130 1.35 29.74 20.62
CA SER A 130 0.78 30.16 21.91
C SER A 130 1.81 30.28 23.03
N CYS A 131 3.09 29.96 22.79
CA CYS A 131 4.14 30.01 23.81
C CYS A 131 4.17 31.36 24.54
N GLU A 132 3.95 31.30 25.86
CA GLU A 132 4.18 32.40 26.76
C GLU A 132 5.68 32.51 26.96
N MET A 133 6.24 33.68 26.64
CA MET A 133 7.63 33.96 26.95
C MET A 133 7.71 34.41 28.41
N PRO A 134 8.67 33.90 29.21
CA PRO A 134 8.84 34.38 30.58
C PRO A 134 9.10 35.90 30.54
N SER A 135 8.18 36.65 31.17
CA SER A 135 8.25 38.11 31.29
C SER A 135 9.41 38.49 32.22
N GLY A 136 10.62 38.50 31.68
CA GLY A 136 11.82 38.73 32.47
C GLY A 136 13.09 38.95 31.68
N GLU A 137 13.24 38.35 30.50
CA GLU A 137 14.39 38.61 29.61
C GLU A 137 13.90 38.72 28.17
N SER A 138 13.80 39.96 27.67
CA SER A 138 13.69 40.26 26.24
C SER A 138 15.04 40.04 25.56
N ASP A 139 15.61 38.85 25.71
CA ASP A 139 16.89 38.51 25.09
C ASP A 139 16.65 37.29 24.20
N CYS A 140 15.74 37.43 23.23
CA CYS A 140 15.99 36.69 22.00
C CYS A 140 17.28 37.30 21.44
N PRO A 141 18.40 36.54 21.32
CA PRO A 141 19.75 37.12 21.13
C PRO A 141 19.95 37.98 19.87
N PHE A 142 18.92 38.08 19.03
CA PHE A 142 18.90 38.79 17.76
C PHE A 142 17.76 39.82 17.66
N ASP A 143 16.96 40.04 18.70
CA ASP A 143 16.03 41.18 18.78
C ASP A 143 16.86 42.43 19.05
N THR A 144 17.25 43.07 17.95
CA THR A 144 18.22 44.15 17.95
C THR A 144 17.52 45.48 18.26
N ASP A 145 16.23 45.59 17.94
CA ASP A 145 15.44 46.80 18.16
C ASP A 145 14.66 46.78 19.51
N GLY A 146 14.68 45.64 20.22
CA GLY A 146 14.08 45.46 21.54
C GLY A 146 12.56 45.40 21.53
N ASN A 147 11.95 45.02 20.39
CA ASN A 147 10.49 44.96 20.24
C ASN A 147 9.88 43.64 20.77
N GLY A 148 10.71 42.69 21.20
CA GLY A 148 10.31 41.39 21.72
C GLY A 148 10.09 40.31 20.65
N MET A 149 10.51 40.55 19.40
CA MET A 149 10.42 39.60 18.28
C MET A 149 11.73 39.63 17.47
N VAL A 150 12.16 38.48 16.94
CA VAL A 150 13.20 38.45 15.90
C VAL A 150 12.52 38.48 14.54
N GLY A 151 12.52 39.64 13.90
CA GLY A 151 11.86 39.90 12.62
C GLY A 151 12.80 40.34 11.52
N SER A 152 12.21 40.69 10.37
CA SER A 152 12.97 41.28 9.26
C SER A 152 13.52 42.67 9.59
N ALA A 153 12.92 43.39 10.56
CA ALA A 153 13.42 44.65 11.07
C ALA A 153 14.77 44.46 11.79
N ASP A 154 14.86 43.45 12.65
CA ASP A 154 16.10 43.08 13.35
C ASP A 154 17.20 42.63 12.39
N LEU A 155 16.82 41.85 11.38
CA LEU A 155 17.75 41.47 10.32
C LEU A 155 18.26 42.69 9.54
N LEU A 156 17.37 43.65 9.24
CA LEU A 156 17.75 44.89 8.54
C LEU A 156 18.63 45.78 9.41
N GLU A 157 18.41 45.82 10.73
CA GLU A 157 19.27 46.52 11.67
C GLU A 157 20.64 45.86 11.77
N PHE A 158 20.70 44.54 11.91
CA PHE A 158 21.95 43.78 11.89
C PHE A 158 22.72 44.02 10.58
N LEU A 159 22.04 43.97 9.43
CA LEU A 159 22.66 44.21 8.13
C LEU A 159 23.06 45.67 7.93
N ALA A 160 22.35 46.63 8.52
CA ALA A 160 22.75 48.02 8.53
C ALA A 160 24.01 48.23 9.38
N ALA A 161 24.11 47.53 10.52
CA ALA A 161 25.29 47.54 11.39
C ALA A 161 26.49 46.81 10.77
N TYR A 162 26.24 45.83 9.88
CA TYR A 162 27.29 45.12 9.16
C TYR A 162 28.11 46.10 8.32
N SER A 163 29.41 46.26 8.65
CA SER A 163 30.40 47.20 8.08
C SER A 163 30.57 48.57 8.74
N TYR A 164 29.92 48.84 9.87
CA TYR A 164 30.32 50.00 10.68
C TYR A 164 31.78 49.86 11.14
N PRO A 165 32.60 50.93 11.06
CA PRO A 165 33.97 50.87 11.54
C PRO A 165 33.97 50.73 13.07
N CYS A 166 34.57 49.66 13.58
CA CYS A 166 34.84 49.51 15.01
C CYS A 166 35.91 50.54 15.44
N GLN A 167 35.70 51.23 16.56
CA GLN A 167 36.76 51.97 17.26
C GLN A 167 37.47 51.08 18.27
#